data_AF-A0A6G3XLG9-F1
#
_entry.id   AF-A0A6G3XLG9-F1
#
_cell.length_a   1.000
_cell.length_b   1.000
_cell.length_c   1.000
_cell.angle_alpha   90.00
_cell.angle_beta   90.00
_cell.angle_gamma   90.00
#
_symmetry.space_group_name_H-M   'P 1'
#
loop_
_entity.id
_entity.type
_entity.pdbx_description
1 polymer ?
#
loop_
_entity_poly.entity_id
_entity_poly.type
_entity_poly.pdbx_seq_one_letter_code
_entity_poly.pdbx_strand_id
1 'polypeptide(L)' 'MIIFGTKGYLYQLAVLTMVCGWCGNPAAHTLRKRVTKFTLFFVPLFPFSTKYATQCTF' A
#
# COMPACT_ATOMS: atom_id res chain seq x y z
N MET A 1 9.33 29.06 -8.95
CA MET A 1 8.39 28.09 -9.55
C MET A 1 8.28 26.88 -8.62
N ILE A 2 7.18 26.75 -7.86
CA ILE A 2 6.96 25.61 -6.95
C ILE A 2 6.18 24.56 -7.73
N ILE A 3 6.80 23.40 -7.97
CA ILE A 3 6.14 22.26 -8.62
C ILE A 3 5.63 21.35 -7.51
N PHE A 4 4.30 21.24 -7.41
CA PHE A 4 3.62 20.31 -6.53
C PHE A 4 3.39 18.97 -7.25
N GLY A 5 3.64 17.86 -6.55
CA GLY A 5 3.36 16.52 -7.05
C GLY A 5 3.07 15.55 -5.91
N THR A 6 2.29 14.50 -6.17
CA THR A 6 2.10 13.38 -5.25
C THR A 6 2.73 12.12 -5.81
N LYS A 7 3.65 11.51 -5.07
CA LYS A 7 4.26 10.22 -5.44
C LYS A 7 3.58 9.12 -4.63
N GLY A 8 2.95 8.16 -5.31
CA GLY A 8 2.44 6.94 -4.69
C GLY A 8 3.50 5.85 -4.67
N TYR A 9 3.78 5.32 -3.49
CA TYR A 9 4.63 4.14 -3.29
C TYR A 9 3.76 2.96 -2.90
N LEU A 10 4.00 1.79 -3.51
CA LEU A 10 3.37 0.53 -3.13
C LEU A 10 4.44 -0.38 -2.56
N TYR A 11 4.28 -0.75 -1.30
CA TYR A 11 5.12 -1.71 -0.60
C TYR A 11 4.32 -2.98 -0.35
N GLN A 12 4.90 -4.13 -0.67
CA GLN A 12 4.39 -5.43 -0.21
C GLN A 12 5.12 -5.75 1.09
N LEU A 13 4.39 -5.77 2.22
CA LEU A 13 5.00 -5.93 3.54
C LEU A 13 5.22 -7.40 3.86
N ALA A 14 4.17 -8.20 3.68
CA ALA A 14 4.17 -9.59 4.05
C ALA A 14 3.11 -10.34 3.25
N VAL A 15 3.27 -11.66 3.18
CA VAL A 15 2.26 -12.57 2.68
C VAL A 15 1.83 -13.43 3.87
N LEU A 16 0.59 -13.25 4.32
CA LEU A 16 0.04 -13.95 5.47
C LEU A 16 -0.92 -15.02 4.98
N THR A 17 -0.70 -16.28 5.35
CA THR A 17 -1.64 -17.36 5.06
C THR A 17 -2.72 -17.39 6.13
N MET A 18 -3.92 -16.94 5.79
CA MET A 18 -5.08 -16.94 6.68
C MET A 18 -6.32 -17.41 5.91
N VAL A 19 -7.33 -17.87 6.64
CA VAL A 19 -8.60 -18.25 6.01
C VAL A 19 -9.30 -16.97 5.54
N CYS A 20 -9.50 -16.83 4.23
CA CYS A 20 -10.17 -15.67 3.66
C CYS A 20 -11.66 -15.75 4.06
N GLY A 21 -12.15 -14.77 4.83
CA GLY A 21 -13.55 -14.77 5.32
C GLY A 21 -14.61 -14.72 4.22
N TRP A 22 -14.20 -14.41 2.99
CA TRP A 22 -15.06 -14.45 1.80
C TRP A 22 -15.01 -15.78 1.05
N CYS A 23 -13.83 -16.42 0.98
CA CYS A 23 -13.62 -17.64 0.18
C CYS A 23 -13.67 -18.93 1.00
N GLY A 24 -13.55 -18.86 2.34
CA GLY A 24 -13.52 -20.02 3.24
C GLY A 24 -12.25 -20.88 3.16
N ASN A 25 -11.37 -20.62 2.19
CA ASN A 25 -10.12 -21.37 1.99
C ASN A 25 -8.91 -20.68 2.63
N PRO A 26 -7.90 -21.46 3.07
CA PRO A 26 -6.61 -20.92 3.47
C PRO A 26 -5.92 -20.30 2.25
N ALA A 27 -5.93 -18.97 2.17
CA ALA A 27 -5.37 -18.21 1.07
C ALA A 27 -4.17 -17.40 1.55
N ALA A 28 -3.23 -17.12 0.65
CA ALA A 28 -2.15 -16.20 0.93
C ALA A 28 -2.69 -14.77 0.76
N HIS A 29 -2.89 -14.05 1.86
CA HIS A 29 -3.24 -12.64 1.85
C HIS A 29 -1.98 -11.79 1.73
N THR A 30 -1.78 -11.15 0.59
CA THR A 30 -0.68 -10.18 0.44
C THR A 30 -1.06 -8.87 1.12
N LEU A 31 -0.27 -8.46 2.12
CA LEU A 31 -0.40 -7.15 2.76
C LEU A 31 0.33 -6.10 1.93
N ARG A 32 -0.44 -5.24 1.27
CA ARG A 32 0.09 -4.12 0.50
C ARG A 32 -0.14 -2.81 1.26
N LYS A 33 0.93 -2.05 1.46
CA LYS A 33 0.90 -0.69 2.00
C LYS A 33 1.09 0.29 0.86
N ARG A 34 0.08 1.11 0.63
CA ARG A 34 0.14 2.23 -0.29
C ARG A 34 0.45 3.50 0.48
N VAL A 35 1.60 4.11 0.22
CA VAL A 35 2.02 5.37 0.86
C VAL A 35 2.03 6.46 -0.19
N THR A 36 1.18 7.47 -0.05
CA THR A 36 1.28 8.68 -0.87
C THR A 36 2.12 9.71 -0.14
N LYS A 37 3.17 10.20 -0.79
CA LYS A 37 4.04 11.26 -0.27
C LYS A 37 3.83 12.53 -1.07
N PHE A 38 3.73 13.66 -0.38
CA PHE A 38 3.69 14.97 -1.01
C PHE A 38 5.12 15.37 -1.38
N THR A 39 5.34 15.75 -2.63
CA THR A 39 6.63 16.24 -3.12
C THR A 39 6.53 17.72 -3.44
N LEU A 40 7.33 18.52 -2.74
CA LEU A 40 7.65 19.89 -3.12
C LEU A 40 9.01 19.81 -3.83
N PHE A 41 9.09 20.18 -5.12
CA PHE A 41 10.35 20.10 -5.87
C PHE A 41 10.97 18.69 -5.98
N PHE A 42 10.15 17.65 -6.19
CA PHE A 42 10.58 16.25 -6.28
C PHE A 42 11.15 15.61 -5.00
N VAL A 43 11.33 16.36 -3.91
CA VAL A 43 11.77 15.80 -2.63
C VAL A 43 10.52 15.30 -1.86
N PRO A 44 10.41 14.00 -1.55
CA PRO A 44 9.31 13.48 -0.74
C PRO A 44 9.50 13.90 0.72
N LEU A 45 8.84 14.98 1.13
CA LEU A 45 9.02 15.59 2.45
C LEU A 45 8.27 14.82 3.54
N PHE A 46 6.97 14.55 3.33
CA PHE A 46 6.13 13.88 4.32
C PHE A 46 5.11 12.92 3.67
N PRO A 47 4.86 11.74 4.25
CA PRO A 47 3.78 10.86 3.84
C PRO A 47 2.43 11.48 4.24
N PHE A 48 1.55 11.69 3.27
CA PHE A 48 0.22 12.28 3.48
C PHE A 48 -0.85 11.20 3.75
N SER A 49 -0.77 10.03 3.12
CA SER A 49 -1.69 8.93 3.38
C SER A 49 -0.98 7.58 3.32
N THR A 50 -1.23 6.75 4.32
CA THR A 50 -0.85 5.33 4.31
C THR A 50 -2.12 4.49 4.32
N LYS A 51 -2.34 3.69 3.29
CA LYS A 51 -3.44 2.73 3.21
C LYS A 51 -2.89 1.31 3.26
N TYR A 52 -3.56 0.44 3.99
CA TYR A 52 -3.24 -0.99 4.04
C TYR A 52 -4.37 -1.75 3.37
N ALA A 53 -4.01 -2.67 2.47
CA ALA A 53 -4.95 -3.55 1.81
C ALA A 53 -4.43 -4.99 1.86
N THR A 54 -5.31 -5.93 2.19
CA THR A 54 -5.10 -7.37 2.06
C THR A 54 -5.68 -7.83 0.74
N GLN A 55 -4.92 -8.54 -0.08
CA GLN A 55 -5.44 -9.15 -1.31
C GLN A 55 -5.43 -10.68 -1.16
N CYS A 56 -6.61 -11.33 -1.23
CA CYS A 56 -6.71 -12.80 -1.31
C CYS A 56 -6.13 -13.27 -2.67
N THR A 57 -5.35 -14.36 -2.66
CA THR A 57 -4.77 -14.96 -3.88
C THR A 57 -5.68 -16.01 -4.54
N PHE A 58 -6.86 -16.25 -4.00
CA PHE A 58 -7.80 -17.28 -4.44
C PHE A 58 -8.99 -16.66 -5.16
#